data_AF-A0AAD1TMB1-F1
#
_entry.id   AF-A0AAD1TMB1-F1
#
_cell.length_a   1.000
_cell.length_b   1.000
_cell.length_c   1.000
_cell.angle_alpha   90.00
_cell.angle_beta   90.00
_cell.angle_gamma   90.00
#
_symmetry.space_group_name_H-M   'P 1'
#
loop_
_entity.id
_entity.type
_entity.pdbx_description
1 polymer ?
#
loop_
_entity_poly.entity_id
_entity_poly.type
_entity_poly.pdbx_seq_one_letter_code
_entity_poly.pdbx_strand_id
1 'polypeptide(L)'
;TKRMNWHYLSSHITTSVSTMRFTYKPWAVLWALRWHPNMLICLCQATRYHRICSDPNGHNSHLNVLSQSMRQKGYKPKTITKQINSAEIWKIIKDLQPILTEDETLKNIFPETPILAFRQPPNLQQKLINRRLPTDGKNEENGTSQCKKPRCNLCQHICTDNTATHNNKTYSIKGSYSCTSSNV
;
A
#
# COMPACT_ATOMS: atom_id res chain seq x y z
N THR A 1 24.96 -38.25 -10.03
CA THR A 1 23.93 -37.41 -9.40
C THR A 1 23.53 -36.30 -10.36
N LYS A 2 22.36 -36.43 -11.00
CA LYS A 2 21.96 -35.60 -12.15
C LYS A 2 21.64 -34.17 -11.70
N ARG A 3 22.49 -33.20 -12.07
CA ARG A 3 22.20 -31.76 -12.03
C ARG A 3 21.06 -31.47 -13.01
N MET A 4 19.92 -31.01 -12.52
CA MET A 4 18.79 -30.62 -13.36
C MET A 4 19.00 -29.20 -13.88
N ASN A 5 18.87 -29.02 -15.20
CA ASN A 5 19.16 -27.79 -15.92
C ASN A 5 17.97 -26.80 -15.80
N TRP A 6 18.17 -25.71 -15.06
CA TRP A 6 17.14 -24.74 -14.70
C TRP A 6 16.64 -23.87 -15.86
N HIS A 7 17.36 -23.82 -16.99
CA HIS A 7 16.92 -23.07 -18.17
C HIS A 7 15.68 -23.66 -18.86
N TYR A 8 15.37 -24.94 -18.63
CA TYR A 8 14.25 -25.63 -19.27
C TYR A 8 12.89 -25.38 -18.59
N LEU A 9 12.88 -24.91 -17.34
CA LEU A 9 11.66 -24.69 -16.55
C LEU A 9 11.04 -23.31 -16.73
N SER A 10 11.77 -22.34 -17.31
CA SER A 10 11.23 -20.99 -17.55
C SER A 10 10.21 -20.96 -18.69
N SER A 11 10.37 -21.84 -19.69
CA SER A 11 9.56 -21.86 -20.92
C SER A 11 8.23 -22.63 -20.78
N HIS A 12 8.11 -23.52 -19.79
CA HIS A 12 6.94 -24.40 -19.63
C HIS A 12 5.91 -23.91 -18.60
N ILE A 13 6.11 -22.74 -17.98
CA ILE A 13 5.18 -22.21 -16.97
C ILE A 13 3.88 -21.66 -17.60
N THR A 14 3.80 -21.57 -18.94
CA THR A 14 2.62 -21.02 -19.65
C THR A 14 1.64 -22.05 -20.21
N THR A 15 1.87 -23.36 -20.09
CA THR A 15 1.08 -24.38 -20.84
C THR A 15 0.47 -25.52 -20.03
N SER A 16 0.23 -25.36 -18.72
CA SER A 16 -0.55 -26.34 -17.95
C SER A 16 -1.67 -25.67 -17.15
N VAL A 17 -2.70 -25.24 -17.88
CA VAL A 17 -4.01 -24.85 -17.33
C VAL A 17 -5.04 -25.76 -17.97
N SER A 18 -5.00 -27.05 -17.68
CA SER A 18 -6.06 -28.00 -17.99
C SER A 18 -5.79 -29.28 -17.24
N THR A 19 -6.78 -29.78 -16.52
CA THR A 19 -6.79 -31.06 -15.78
C THR A 19 -6.09 -31.08 -14.41
N MET A 20 -6.78 -30.61 -13.37
CA MET A 20 -6.69 -31.25 -12.06
C MET A 20 -8.06 -31.28 -11.39
N ARG A 21 -8.52 -32.50 -11.08
CA ARG A 21 -9.83 -32.84 -10.52
C ARG A 21 -10.00 -32.25 -9.11
N PHE A 22 -11.19 -31.72 -8.87
CA PHE A 22 -11.63 -31.08 -7.64
C PHE A 22 -11.79 -32.09 -6.51
N THR A 23 -10.98 -31.95 -5.45
CA THR A 23 -11.36 -32.38 -4.10
C THR A 23 -11.16 -31.20 -3.14
N TYR A 24 -12.19 -30.96 -2.34
CA TYR A 24 -12.45 -29.77 -1.54
C TYR A 24 -11.27 -29.36 -0.64
N LYS A 25 -10.71 -28.16 -0.87
CA LYS A 25 -9.92 -27.41 0.12
C LYS A 25 -10.25 -25.90 0.01
N PRO A 26 -10.65 -25.21 1.09
CA PRO A 26 -11.06 -23.79 1.06
C PRO A 26 -10.00 -22.83 0.50
N TRP A 27 -8.71 -23.13 0.69
CA TRP A 27 -7.62 -22.32 0.14
C TRP A 27 -7.53 -22.36 -1.39
N ALA A 28 -8.06 -23.40 -2.04
CA ALA A 28 -8.11 -23.50 -3.49
C ALA A 28 -9.16 -22.55 -4.09
N VAL A 29 -10.24 -22.27 -3.36
CA VAL A 29 -11.30 -21.35 -3.77
C VAL A 29 -10.81 -19.90 -3.78
N LEU A 30 -9.93 -19.53 -2.84
CA LEU A 30 -9.27 -18.22 -2.83
C LEU A 30 -8.21 -18.04 -3.93
N TRP A 31 -7.70 -19.14 -4.49
CA TRP A 31 -6.74 -19.10 -5.60
C TRP A 31 -7.42 -19.11 -6.97
N ALA A 32 -8.61 -19.73 -7.07
CA ALA A 32 -9.32 -19.94 -8.33
C ALA A 32 -10.39 -18.87 -8.64
N LEU A 33 -10.84 -18.07 -7.66
CA LEU A 33 -11.80 -17.00 -7.92
C LEU A 33 -11.12 -15.69 -8.28
N ARG A 34 -10.92 -15.53 -9.59
CA ARG A 34 -11.27 -14.31 -10.37
C ARG A 34 -10.44 -13.06 -10.04
N TRP A 35 -9.62 -12.65 -11.02
CA TRP A 35 -8.74 -11.48 -11.05
C TRP A 35 -7.41 -11.68 -10.32
N HIS A 36 -6.36 -12.09 -11.05
CA HIS A 36 -4.99 -11.81 -10.63
C HIS A 36 -4.66 -10.37 -11.08
N PRO A 37 -4.78 -9.34 -10.23
CA PRO A 37 -3.96 -8.17 -10.45
C PRO A 37 -2.52 -8.69 -10.43
N ASN A 38 -1.74 -8.41 -11.46
CA ASN A 38 -0.38 -8.95 -11.65
C ASN A 38 0.54 -8.85 -10.40
N MET A 39 0.19 -7.97 -9.47
CA MET A 39 0.74 -7.83 -8.12
C MET A 39 0.73 -9.11 -7.27
N LEU A 40 -0.31 -9.95 -7.38
CA LEU A 40 -0.48 -11.15 -6.54
C LEU A 40 0.49 -12.28 -6.94
N ILE A 41 0.96 -12.27 -8.19
CA ILE A 41 1.93 -13.26 -8.71
C ILE A 41 3.22 -13.23 -7.87
N CYS A 42 3.71 -12.04 -7.53
CA CYS A 42 4.94 -11.88 -6.75
C CYS A 42 4.80 -12.47 -5.33
N LEU A 43 3.67 -12.20 -4.66
CA LEU A 43 3.37 -12.76 -3.33
C LEU A 43 3.27 -14.29 -3.35
N CYS A 44 2.54 -14.84 -4.34
CA CYS A 44 2.38 -16.28 -4.49
C CYS A 44 3.72 -16.99 -4.75
N GLN A 45 4.60 -16.41 -5.56
CA GLN A 45 5.93 -16.98 -5.82
C GLN A 45 6.84 -16.87 -4.58
N ALA A 46 6.86 -15.72 -3.91
CA ALA A 46 7.65 -15.54 -2.68
C ALA A 46 7.23 -16.53 -1.57
N THR A 47 5.92 -16.66 -1.31
CA THR A 47 5.38 -17.66 -0.36
C THR A 47 5.63 -19.11 -0.79
N ARG A 48 5.78 -19.38 -2.09
CA ARG A 48 6.21 -20.68 -2.60
C ARG A 48 7.69 -20.94 -2.30
N TYR A 49 8.56 -19.94 -2.46
CA TYR A 49 9.98 -20.10 -2.15
C TYR A 49 10.25 -20.35 -0.67
N HIS A 50 9.50 -19.71 0.24
CA HIS A 50 9.56 -20.05 1.68
C HIS A 50 9.26 -21.53 1.98
N ARG A 51 8.51 -22.22 1.12
CA ARG A 51 8.15 -23.63 1.30
C ARG A 51 9.10 -24.62 0.62
N ILE A 52 9.78 -24.21 -0.45
CA ILE A 52 10.60 -25.10 -1.29
C ILE A 52 12.09 -24.95 -0.98
N CYS A 53 12.53 -23.74 -0.64
CA CYS A 53 13.94 -23.47 -0.37
C CYS A 53 14.27 -23.90 1.05
N SER A 54 15.16 -24.88 1.19
CA SER A 54 15.71 -25.29 2.48
C SER A 54 16.81 -24.33 2.95
N ASP A 55 17.56 -23.72 2.02
CA ASP A 55 18.70 -22.87 2.33
C ASP A 55 18.39 -21.36 2.11
N PRO A 56 18.90 -20.46 2.98
CA PRO A 56 18.65 -19.02 2.86
C PRO A 56 19.25 -18.40 1.59
N ASN A 57 20.36 -18.94 1.08
CA ASN A 57 21.06 -18.37 -0.07
C ASN A 57 20.30 -18.61 -1.37
N GLY A 58 19.81 -19.83 -1.58
CA GLY A 58 18.93 -20.22 -2.67
C GLY A 58 17.63 -19.44 -2.62
N HIS A 59 17.03 -19.31 -1.43
CA HIS A 59 15.86 -18.46 -1.22
C HIS A 59 16.08 -17.02 -1.69
N ASN A 60 17.16 -16.38 -1.22
CA ASN A 60 17.47 -15.00 -1.59
C ASN A 60 17.80 -14.84 -3.07
N SER A 61 18.49 -15.82 -3.66
CA SER A 61 18.75 -15.87 -5.10
C SER A 61 17.45 -15.90 -5.91
N HIS A 62 16.50 -16.77 -5.53
CA HIS A 62 15.18 -16.84 -6.17
C HIS A 62 14.38 -15.55 -6.03
N LEU A 63 14.38 -14.91 -4.86
CA LEU A 63 13.74 -13.61 -4.66
C LEU A 63 14.36 -12.52 -5.53
N ASN A 64 15.68 -12.52 -5.68
CA ASN A 64 16.39 -11.57 -6.55
C ASN A 64 15.98 -11.75 -8.02
N VAL A 65 15.99 -12.99 -8.51
CA VAL A 65 15.55 -13.32 -9.88
C VAL A 65 14.09 -12.92 -10.11
N LEU A 66 13.20 -13.25 -9.17
CA LEU A 66 11.80 -12.85 -9.22
C LEU A 66 11.65 -11.33 -9.28
N SER A 67 12.39 -10.61 -8.44
CA SER A 67 12.35 -9.15 -8.39
C SER A 67 12.81 -8.52 -9.71
N GLN A 68 13.86 -9.06 -10.33
CA GLN A 68 14.38 -8.59 -11.61
C GLN A 68 13.39 -8.87 -12.75
N SER A 69 12.80 -10.06 -12.80
CA SER A 69 11.77 -10.40 -13.80
C SER A 69 10.55 -9.47 -13.68
N MET A 70 10.13 -9.15 -12.46
CA MET A 70 9.02 -8.22 -12.25
C MET A 70 9.39 -6.78 -12.67
N ARG A 71 10.62 -6.34 -12.40
CA ARG A 71 11.11 -5.03 -12.88
C ARG A 71 11.14 -4.96 -14.41
N GLN A 72 11.61 -6.00 -15.08
CA GLN A 72 11.62 -6.09 -16.56
C GLN A 72 10.22 -6.00 -17.15
N LYS A 73 9.20 -6.52 -16.45
CA LYS A 73 7.78 -6.41 -16.82
C LYS A 73 7.16 -5.03 -16.50
N GLY A 74 7.93 -4.08 -15.99
CA GLY A 74 7.48 -2.72 -15.69
C GLY A 74 6.83 -2.55 -14.31
N TYR A 75 6.92 -3.53 -13.40
CA TYR A 75 6.38 -3.37 -12.05
C TYR A 75 7.26 -2.43 -11.21
N LYS A 76 6.62 -1.53 -10.46
CA LYS A 76 7.29 -0.56 -9.58
C LYS A 76 8.08 -1.29 -8.48
N PRO A 77 9.37 -0.96 -8.24
CA PRO A 77 10.20 -1.62 -7.23
C PRO A 77 9.58 -1.63 -5.83
N LYS A 78 9.00 -0.51 -5.39
CA LYS A 78 8.33 -0.40 -4.08
C LYS A 78 7.23 -1.45 -3.90
N THR A 79 6.48 -1.75 -4.96
CA THR A 79 5.39 -2.72 -4.85
C THR A 79 5.90 -4.16 -4.83
N ILE A 80 6.97 -4.44 -5.58
CA ILE A 80 7.63 -5.75 -5.53
C ILE A 80 8.17 -6.01 -4.12
N THR A 81 8.91 -5.06 -3.55
CA THR A 81 9.45 -5.16 -2.19
C THR A 81 8.34 -5.35 -1.16
N LYS A 82 7.24 -4.60 -1.28
CA LYS A 82 6.08 -4.76 -0.40
C LYS A 82 5.53 -6.19 -0.44
N GLN A 83 5.36 -6.78 -1.63
CA GLN A 83 4.82 -8.13 -1.76
C GLN A 83 5.78 -9.22 -1.26
N ILE A 84 7.09 -9.04 -1.46
CA ILE A 84 8.09 -9.94 -0.89
C ILE A 84 8.06 -9.87 0.65
N ASN A 85 8.05 -8.68 1.23
CA ASN A 85 7.98 -8.49 2.68
C ASN A 85 6.68 -9.07 3.26
N SER A 86 5.58 -8.96 2.54
CA SER A 86 4.31 -9.59 2.91
C SER A 86 4.41 -11.11 3.00
N ALA A 87 5.17 -11.76 2.11
CA ALA A 87 5.40 -13.20 2.17
C ALA A 87 6.18 -13.60 3.43
N GLU A 88 7.17 -12.79 3.81
CA GLU A 88 7.96 -12.99 5.03
C GLU A 88 7.08 -12.86 6.28
N ILE A 89 6.22 -11.83 6.34
CA ILE A 89 5.25 -11.67 7.43
C ILE A 89 4.35 -12.90 7.54
N TRP A 90 3.87 -13.42 6.40
CA TRP A 90 3.02 -14.61 6.41
C TRP A 90 3.75 -15.86 6.91
N LYS A 91 5.05 -16.00 6.60
CA LYS A 91 5.89 -17.06 7.16
C LYS A 91 5.98 -16.93 8.68
N ILE A 92 6.30 -15.73 9.18
CA ILE A 92 6.39 -15.46 10.63
C ILE A 92 5.07 -15.80 11.35
N ILE A 93 3.92 -15.37 10.81
CA ILE A 93 2.61 -15.68 11.40
C ILE A 93 2.40 -17.19 11.50
N LYS A 94 2.80 -17.95 10.48
CA LYS A 94 2.70 -19.41 10.51
C LYS A 94 3.64 -20.06 11.50
N ASP A 95 4.87 -19.61 11.56
CA ASP A 95 5.90 -20.15 12.45
C ASP A 95 5.53 -19.88 13.92
N LEU A 96 4.82 -18.79 14.20
CA LEU A 96 4.35 -18.41 15.55
C LEU A 96 2.95 -18.94 15.91
N GLN A 97 2.20 -19.49 14.96
CA GLN A 97 0.88 -20.10 15.24
C GLN A 97 0.88 -21.14 16.38
N PRO A 98 1.93 -21.98 16.57
CA PRO A 98 1.96 -22.94 17.68
C PRO A 98 1.81 -22.28 19.05
N ILE A 99 2.36 -21.08 19.25
CA ILE A 99 2.25 -20.33 20.52
C ILE A 99 0.77 -20.06 20.86
N LEU A 100 -0.04 -19.72 19.86
CA LEU A 100 -1.48 -19.51 20.04
C LEU A 100 -2.25 -20.82 20.28
N THR A 101 -1.67 -21.95 19.86
CA THR A 101 -2.32 -23.27 19.92
C THR A 101 -2.00 -24.00 21.23
N GLU A 102 -0.88 -23.66 21.88
CA GLU A 102 -0.48 -24.19 23.19
C GLU A 102 -1.44 -23.76 24.31
N ASP A 103 -1.96 -22.53 24.25
CA ASP A 103 -2.96 -22.01 25.21
C ASP A 103 -4.38 -22.42 24.78
N GLU A 104 -5.11 -23.09 25.68
CA GLU A 104 -6.46 -23.60 25.42
C GLU A 104 -7.49 -22.48 25.19
N THR A 105 -7.33 -21.33 25.85
CA THR A 105 -8.21 -20.17 25.67
C THR A 105 -7.96 -19.51 24.31
N LEU A 106 -6.70 -19.31 23.93
CA LEU A 106 -6.34 -18.68 22.65
C LEU A 106 -6.66 -19.59 21.47
N LYS A 107 -6.49 -20.91 21.63
CA LYS A 107 -6.89 -21.89 20.62
C LYS A 107 -8.40 -21.85 20.35
N ASN A 108 -9.21 -21.63 21.38
CA ASN A 108 -10.66 -21.49 21.24
C ASN A 108 -11.06 -20.18 20.54
N ILE A 109 -10.32 -19.09 20.78
CA ILE A 109 -10.57 -17.78 20.14
C ILE A 109 -10.06 -17.76 18.69
N PHE A 110 -8.90 -18.37 18.43
CA PHE A 110 -8.23 -18.40 17.14
C PHE A 110 -8.06 -19.84 16.65
N PRO A 111 -9.14 -20.52 16.25
CA PRO A 111 -9.09 -21.92 15.81
C PRO A 111 -8.31 -22.10 14.50
N GLU A 112 -8.24 -21.05 13.68
CA GLU A 112 -7.51 -21.03 12.42
C GLU A 112 -6.38 -20.00 12.45
N THR A 113 -5.35 -20.22 11.63
CA THR A 113 -4.24 -19.26 11.49
C THR A 113 -4.76 -17.89 11.03
N PRO A 114 -4.38 -16.80 11.70
CA PRO A 114 -4.76 -15.46 11.30
C PRO A 114 -4.46 -15.17 9.83
N ILE A 115 -5.43 -14.56 9.15
CA ILE A 115 -5.30 -14.22 7.73
C ILE A 115 -4.55 -12.90 7.59
N LEU A 116 -3.50 -12.88 6.75
CA LEU A 116 -2.83 -11.65 6.36
C LEU A 116 -3.70 -10.87 5.36
N ALA A 117 -4.41 -9.87 5.85
CA ALA A 117 -5.27 -9.00 5.03
C ALA A 117 -4.55 -7.72 4.61
N PHE A 118 -4.74 -7.31 3.36
CA PHE A 118 -4.26 -6.03 2.85
C PHE A 118 -5.43 -5.08 2.62
N ARG A 119 -5.21 -3.78 2.87
CA ARG A 119 -6.16 -2.74 2.44
C ARG A 119 -6.33 -2.80 0.93
N GLN A 120 -7.58 -2.76 0.48
CA GLN A 120 -7.89 -2.63 -0.94
C GLN A 120 -7.27 -1.34 -1.49
N PRO A 121 -6.73 -1.36 -2.72
CA PRO A 121 -6.30 -0.14 -3.37
C PRO A 121 -7.50 0.79 -3.57
N PRO A 122 -7.28 2.13 -3.61
CA PRO A 122 -8.37 3.06 -3.76
C PRO A 122 -9.11 2.82 -5.07
N ASN A 123 -10.43 2.61 -4.96
CA ASN A 123 -11.30 2.47 -6.13
C ASN A 123 -11.46 3.82 -6.84
N LEU A 124 -12.04 3.80 -8.05
CA LEU A 124 -12.20 5.02 -8.84
C LEU A 124 -12.98 6.09 -8.06
N GLN A 125 -14.05 5.69 -7.37
CA GLN A 125 -14.81 6.55 -6.50
C GLN A 125 -13.88 7.26 -5.49
N GLN A 126 -13.10 6.52 -4.69
CA GLN A 126 -12.17 7.10 -3.70
C GLN A 126 -11.08 8.00 -4.30
N LYS A 127 -10.77 7.86 -5.60
CA LYS A 127 -9.86 8.78 -6.30
C LYS A 127 -10.55 10.04 -6.78
N LEU A 128 -11.80 9.94 -7.23
CA LEU A 128 -12.56 11.03 -7.83
C LEU A 128 -13.32 11.87 -6.81
N ILE A 129 -13.91 11.23 -5.80
CA ILE A 129 -14.65 11.92 -4.76
C ILE A 129 -13.73 12.17 -3.58
N ASN A 130 -13.65 13.43 -3.16
CA ASN A 130 -13.12 13.73 -1.85
C ASN A 130 -14.21 13.33 -0.84
N ARG A 131 -13.90 12.42 0.08
CA ARG A 131 -14.84 12.03 1.15
C ARG A 131 -15.17 13.23 2.05
N ARG A 132 -14.29 14.24 2.06
CA ARG A 132 -14.57 15.54 2.65
C ARG A 132 -15.31 16.37 1.62
N LEU A 133 -16.54 16.74 1.94
CA LEU A 133 -17.16 17.89 1.30
C LEU A 133 -16.21 19.08 1.46
N PRO A 134 -15.99 19.90 0.43
CA PRO A 134 -15.52 21.26 0.68
C PRO A 134 -16.43 21.80 1.78
N THR A 135 -15.88 22.23 2.91
CA THR A 135 -16.69 22.75 4.01
C THR A 135 -17.57 23.85 3.43
N ASP A 136 -18.86 23.57 3.24
CA ASP A 136 -19.75 24.41 2.48
C ASP A 136 -19.69 25.85 3.01
N GLY A 137 -19.39 26.80 2.12
CA GLY A 137 -19.80 28.20 2.30
C GLY A 137 -18.90 29.12 3.12
N LYS A 138 -17.73 28.69 3.61
CA LYS A 138 -16.68 29.70 3.89
C LYS A 138 -15.95 29.96 2.59
N ASN A 139 -16.50 30.87 1.78
CA ASN A 139 -15.65 31.76 1.02
C ASN A 139 -14.73 32.40 2.07
N GLU A 140 -13.58 31.79 2.34
CA GLU A 140 -12.48 32.53 2.92
C GLU A 140 -12.24 33.64 1.92
N GLU A 141 -12.78 34.83 2.22
CA GLU A 141 -12.57 36.01 1.41
C GLU A 141 -11.05 36.13 1.27
N ASN A 142 -10.59 35.92 0.04
CA ASN A 142 -9.18 35.94 -0.28
C ASN A 142 -8.63 37.29 0.13
N GLY A 143 -7.66 37.34 1.04
CA GLY A 143 -7.18 38.59 1.58
C GLY A 143 -6.62 38.46 2.99
N THR A 144 -6.34 39.60 3.58
CA THR A 144 -5.86 39.72 4.96
C THR A 144 -7.01 40.14 5.87
N SER A 145 -7.11 39.52 7.05
CA SER A 145 -8.13 39.82 8.04
C SER A 145 -7.54 39.94 9.44
N GLN A 146 -8.11 40.81 10.27
CA GLN A 146 -7.68 40.93 11.66
C GLN A 146 -8.20 39.74 12.48
N CYS A 147 -7.35 39.18 13.35
CA CYS A 147 -7.75 38.03 14.20
C CYS A 147 -8.66 38.41 15.37
N LYS A 148 -8.85 39.72 15.64
CA LYS A 148 -9.71 40.30 16.69
C LYS A 148 -9.46 39.79 18.11
N LYS A 149 -8.26 39.29 18.41
CA LYS A 149 -7.88 38.88 19.77
C LYS A 149 -7.58 40.12 20.63
N PRO A 150 -8.02 40.15 21.91
CA PRO A 150 -7.97 41.36 22.75
C PRO A 150 -6.56 41.87 23.07
N ARG A 151 -5.50 41.07 22.89
CA ARG A 151 -4.09 41.43 23.14
C ARG A 151 -3.20 41.35 21.89
N CYS A 152 -3.79 41.38 20.68
CA CYS A 152 -3.01 41.26 19.45
C CYS A 152 -2.52 42.62 18.95
N ASN A 153 -1.25 42.93 19.21
CA ASN A 153 -0.62 44.17 18.74
C ASN A 153 -0.41 44.22 17.22
N LEU A 154 -0.51 43.09 16.53
CA LEU A 154 -0.36 43.04 15.07
C LEU A 154 -1.64 43.48 14.35
N CYS A 155 -2.82 43.35 14.97
CA CYS A 155 -4.11 43.70 14.35
C CYS A 155 -4.14 45.16 13.87
N GLN A 156 -3.52 46.08 14.62
CA GLN A 156 -3.51 47.52 14.29
C GLN A 156 -2.74 47.85 13.01
N HIS A 157 -1.90 46.93 12.52
CA HIS A 157 -1.07 47.10 11.33
C HIS A 157 -1.52 46.22 10.16
N ILE A 158 -2.61 45.44 10.31
CA ILE A 158 -3.15 44.64 9.21
C ILE A 158 -4.15 45.48 8.41
N CYS A 159 -3.81 45.72 7.15
CA CYS A 159 -4.74 46.18 6.12
C CYS A 159 -5.66 45.01 5.73
N THR A 160 -6.95 45.24 5.60
CA THR A 160 -7.92 44.22 5.18
C THR A 160 -8.19 44.37 3.68
N ASP A 161 -7.25 43.88 2.87
CA ASP A 161 -7.31 44.00 1.42
C ASP A 161 -7.17 42.63 0.76
N ASN A 162 -7.71 42.54 -0.45
CA ASN A 162 -7.62 41.34 -1.29
C ASN A 162 -6.47 41.46 -2.30
N THR A 163 -5.77 42.60 -2.28
CA THR A 163 -4.67 42.93 -3.18
C THR A 163 -3.55 43.64 -2.45
N ALA A 164 -2.30 43.31 -2.80
CA ALA A 164 -1.11 44.02 -2.33
C ALA A 164 -0.44 44.74 -3.50
N THR A 165 -0.08 46.01 -3.31
CA THR A 165 0.65 46.78 -4.32
C THR A 165 2.12 46.87 -3.95
N HIS A 166 2.99 46.47 -4.87
CA HIS A 166 4.42 46.62 -4.75
C HIS A 166 5.02 47.02 -6.09
N ASN A 167 5.86 48.06 -6.12
CA ASN A 167 6.49 48.59 -7.34
C ASN A 167 5.48 48.87 -8.49
N ASN A 168 4.37 49.54 -8.18
CA ASN A 168 3.26 49.86 -9.11
C ASN A 168 2.60 48.64 -9.76
N LYS A 169 2.80 47.43 -9.21
CA LYS A 169 2.10 46.20 -9.62
C LYS A 169 1.18 45.74 -8.50
N THR A 170 -0.04 45.40 -8.86
CA THR A 170 -1.06 44.91 -7.94
C THR A 170 -1.13 43.39 -8.02
N TYR A 171 -0.95 42.73 -6.88
CA TYR A 171 -0.97 41.28 -6.74
C TYR A 171 -2.24 40.87 -5.98
N SER A 172 -3.00 39.91 -6.49
CA SER A 172 -4.16 39.36 -5.77
C SER A 172 -3.70 38.31 -4.77
N ILE A 173 -4.12 38.50 -3.52
CA ILE A 173 -3.84 37.59 -2.40
C ILE A 173 -4.71 36.35 -2.59
N LYS A 174 -4.14 35.15 -2.42
CA LYS A 174 -4.87 33.87 -2.54
C LYS A 174 -4.94 33.20 -1.16
N GLY A 175 -6.15 32.96 -0.67
CA GLY A 175 -6.40 32.43 0.69
C GLY A 175 -6.65 33.55 1.72
N SER A 176 -7.10 33.16 2.92
CA SER A 176 -7.35 34.06 4.04
C SER A 176 -6.20 34.04 5.04
N TYR A 177 -5.51 35.17 5.18
CA TYR A 177 -4.41 35.36 6.12
C TYR A 177 -4.84 36.23 7.29
N SER A 178 -4.30 35.97 8.48
CA SER A 178 -4.62 36.76 9.68
C SER A 178 -3.39 36.98 10.56
N CYS A 179 -3.53 37.74 11.65
CA CYS A 179 -2.41 38.00 12.58
C CYS A 179 -1.77 36.75 13.18
N THR A 180 -2.38 35.57 12.99
CA THR A 180 -1.91 34.29 13.51
C THR A 180 -1.44 33.34 12.41
N SER A 181 -1.50 33.72 11.13
CA SER A 181 -0.94 32.89 10.06
C SER A 181 0.59 32.90 10.15
N SER A 182 1.19 31.73 10.07
CA SER A 182 2.64 31.51 10.09
C SER A 182 3.11 30.93 8.77
N ASN A 183 4.34 31.27 8.34
CA ASN A 183 4.96 30.74 7.11
C ASN A 183 4.16 31.07 5.83
N VAL A 184 3.86 32.36 5.67
CA VAL A 184 3.16 32.96 4.52
C VAL A 184 4.16 33.43 3.48
#